data_AF-B9YZ97-F1
#
_entry.id   AF-B9YZ97-F1
#
_cell.length_a   1.000
_cell.length_b   1.000
_cell.length_c   1.000
_cell.angle_alpha   90.00
_cell.angle_beta   90.00
_cell.angle_gamma   90.00
#
_symmetry.space_group_name_H-M   'P 1'
#
loop_
_entity.id
_entity.type
_entity.pdbx_description
1 polymer ?
#
loop_
_entity_poly.entity_id
_entity_poly.type
_entity_poly.pdbx_seq_one_letter_code
_entity_poly.pdbx_strand_id
1 'polypeptide(L)'
;MGFWLLNAGLSRLDVPGVDRLLHYHWAISLLFTVFAVGGVAHAINIIDGYNGLAGMVSVFIFMALAYVAFKVSDPQIMGLCFAATGAVLGFLVWNFPRGMIFAGDGGAYLIGFLIAELSVLLVARHPQVSPWFPLLLVIYPVFETLFSIYRKKFLRGMSPGMPDGLHLHMLVYKRLVRWMVGSKEARHMTRRNSMTSPYLWALSSLSVAPAMLFWNNTPALMGCVCLFVLTYLYLYRMIIRFRSPRWMVLYRPALSKERVTALSYKQNR
;
A
#
# COMPACT_ATOMS: atom_id res chain seq x y z
N MET A 1 -0.61 -21.12 15.60
CA MET A 1 -1.90 -21.84 15.67
C MET A 1 -2.54 -21.95 14.29
N GLY A 2 -2.67 -20.86 13.51
CA GLY A 2 -3.24 -20.89 12.15
C GLY A 2 -2.58 -21.86 11.16
N PHE A 3 -1.24 -21.90 11.11
CA PHE A 3 -0.48 -22.85 10.27
C PHE A 3 -0.92 -24.31 10.46
N TRP A 4 -1.15 -24.74 11.71
CA TRP A 4 -1.51 -26.11 12.04
C TRP A 4 -3.02 -26.37 12.00
N LEU A 5 -3.84 -25.45 12.52
CA LEU A 5 -5.29 -25.66 12.64
C LEU A 5 -6.06 -25.39 11.36
N LEU A 6 -5.60 -24.44 10.56
CA LEU A 6 -6.27 -24.02 9.33
C LEU A 6 -5.53 -24.48 8.07
N ASN A 7 -4.43 -25.22 8.25
CA ASN A 7 -3.47 -25.54 7.18
C ASN A 7 -3.02 -24.27 6.42
N ALA A 8 -2.89 -23.15 7.13
CA ALA A 8 -2.54 -21.84 6.59
C ALA A 8 -1.02 -21.69 6.43
N GLY A 9 -0.40 -22.58 5.64
CA GLY A 9 1.02 -22.55 5.35
C GLY A 9 1.31 -22.14 3.92
N LEU A 10 2.30 -21.26 3.72
CA LEU A 10 2.89 -21.00 2.41
C LEU A 10 3.86 -22.13 2.08
N SER A 11 3.34 -23.17 1.43
CA SER A 11 4.12 -24.32 0.93
C SER A 11 4.47 -24.21 -0.57
N ARG A 12 3.87 -23.24 -1.28
CA ARG A 12 4.08 -22.99 -2.70
C ARG A 12 4.19 -21.50 -3.02
N LEU A 13 5.10 -21.17 -3.94
CA LEU A 13 5.31 -19.85 -4.52
C LEU A 13 5.31 -19.90 -6.06
N ASP A 14 5.13 -21.08 -6.64
CA ASP A 14 5.27 -21.36 -8.08
C ASP A 14 6.65 -20.95 -8.60
N VAL A 15 7.70 -21.18 -7.79
CA VAL A 15 9.10 -20.93 -8.14
C VAL A 15 9.87 -22.25 -8.06
N PRO A 16 10.38 -22.77 -9.19
CA PRO A 16 11.12 -24.02 -9.22
C PRO A 16 12.29 -24.02 -8.22
N GLY A 17 12.37 -25.06 -7.38
CA GLY A 17 13.40 -25.21 -6.35
C GLY A 17 13.00 -24.66 -4.98
N VAL A 18 12.37 -23.48 -4.93
CA VAL A 18 11.86 -22.92 -3.66
C VAL A 18 10.68 -23.74 -3.14
N ASP A 19 9.78 -24.14 -4.03
CA ASP A 19 8.62 -24.97 -3.67
C ASP A 19 9.06 -26.32 -3.08
N ARG A 20 10.14 -26.91 -3.60
CA ARG A 20 10.70 -28.15 -3.02
C ARG A 20 11.18 -27.93 -1.60
N LEU A 21 11.94 -26.86 -1.36
CA LEU A 21 12.45 -26.53 -0.03
C LEU A 21 11.30 -26.33 0.98
N LEU A 22 10.28 -25.56 0.60
CA LEU A 22 9.12 -25.30 1.46
C LEU A 22 8.29 -26.55 1.71
N HIS A 23 8.14 -27.42 0.72
CA HIS A 23 7.38 -28.67 0.83
C HIS A 23 8.07 -29.70 1.74
N TYR A 24 9.39 -29.87 1.62
CA TYR A 24 10.12 -30.88 2.41
C TYR A 24 10.47 -30.42 3.83
N HIS A 25 10.54 -29.11 4.08
CA HIS A 25 10.93 -28.56 5.38
C HIS A 25 9.82 -27.70 5.99
N TRP A 26 8.92 -28.34 6.74
CA TRP A 26 7.80 -27.67 7.41
C TRP A 26 8.23 -26.48 8.28
N ALA A 27 9.39 -26.56 8.94
CA ALA A 27 9.91 -25.47 9.77
C ALA A 27 10.31 -24.24 8.94
N ILE A 28 10.87 -24.45 7.74
CA ILE A 28 11.19 -23.36 6.81
C ILE A 28 9.90 -22.74 6.28
N SER A 29 8.91 -23.55 5.90
CA SER A 29 7.59 -23.05 5.49
C SER A 29 6.89 -22.25 6.59
N LEU A 30 6.96 -22.71 7.84
CA LEU A 30 6.43 -21.98 9.00
C LEU A 30 7.12 -20.62 9.18
N LEU A 31 8.46 -20.60 9.20
CA LEU A 31 9.22 -19.35 9.35
C LEU A 31 8.95 -18.37 8.20
N PHE A 32 8.88 -18.89 6.98
CA PHE A 32 8.54 -18.09 5.80
C PHE A 32 7.12 -17.52 5.88
N THR A 33 6.15 -18.33 6.31
CA THR A 33 4.77 -17.88 6.50
C THR A 33 4.69 -16.79 7.57
N VAL A 34 5.33 -16.99 8.73
CA VAL A 34 5.40 -15.98 9.80
C VAL A 34 6.04 -14.68 9.31
N PHE A 35 7.14 -14.78 8.54
CA PHE A 35 7.79 -13.62 7.95
C PHE A 35 6.87 -12.90 6.94
N ALA A 36 6.18 -13.63 6.06
CA ALA A 36 5.27 -13.05 5.09
C ALA A 36 4.09 -12.34 5.78
N VAL A 37 3.45 -13.00 6.75
CA VAL A 37 2.32 -12.46 7.50
C VAL A 37 2.73 -11.23 8.31
N GLY A 38 3.82 -11.32 9.08
CA GLY A 38 4.36 -10.19 9.84
C GLY A 38 4.83 -9.05 8.93
N GLY A 39 5.43 -9.39 7.78
CA GLY A 39 5.89 -8.43 6.79
C GLY A 39 4.74 -7.64 6.16
N VAL A 40 3.65 -8.30 5.76
CA VAL A 40 2.45 -7.63 5.23
C VAL A 40 1.79 -6.76 6.31
N ALA A 41 1.66 -7.28 7.54
CA ALA A 41 1.09 -6.51 8.64
C ALA A 41 1.90 -5.22 8.92
N HIS A 42 3.23 -5.33 8.96
CA HIS A 42 4.11 -4.19 9.12
C HIS A 42 4.05 -3.22 7.92
N ALA A 43 3.95 -3.75 6.70
CA ALA A 43 3.87 -2.95 5.49
C ALA A 43 2.59 -2.10 5.43
N ILE A 44 1.44 -2.64 5.87
CA ILE A 44 0.20 -1.89 6.00
C ILE A 44 0.33 -0.80 7.07
N ASN A 45 0.96 -1.11 8.21
CA ASN A 45 1.21 -0.11 9.25
C ASN A 45 2.08 1.06 8.76
N ILE A 46 3.10 0.79 7.94
CA ILE A 46 3.97 1.83 7.37
C ILE A 46 3.19 2.87 6.54
N ILE A 47 2.13 2.46 5.85
CA ILE A 47 1.33 3.37 5.01
C ILE A 47 0.15 4.03 5.75
N ASP A 48 -0.07 3.73 7.03
CA ASP A 48 -1.17 4.31 7.85
C ASP A 48 -0.89 5.76 8.34
N GLY A 49 0.18 6.40 7.85
CA GLY A 49 0.51 7.79 8.20
C GLY A 49 -0.36 8.87 7.51
N TYR A 50 -1.25 8.48 6.59
CA TYR A 50 -2.06 9.40 5.78
C TYR A 50 -3.53 8.99 5.76
N ASN A 51 -4.42 9.95 6.03
CA ASN A 51 -5.86 9.78 6.07
C ASN A 51 -6.36 9.13 4.77
N GLY A 52 -7.03 8.00 4.90
CA GLY A 52 -7.61 7.22 3.82
C GLY A 52 -6.61 6.35 3.04
N LEU A 53 -5.31 6.42 3.30
CA LEU A 53 -4.31 5.65 2.54
C LEU A 53 -4.41 4.15 2.84
N ALA A 54 -4.06 3.74 4.06
CA ALA A 54 -4.10 2.33 4.47
C ALA A 54 -5.50 1.74 4.36
N GLY A 55 -6.54 2.50 4.75
CA GLY A 55 -7.94 2.06 4.67
C GLY A 55 -8.39 1.74 3.25
N MET A 56 -8.27 2.68 2.29
CA MET A 56 -8.73 2.41 0.92
C MET A 56 -7.90 1.37 0.19
N VAL A 57 -6.58 1.33 0.42
CA VAL A 57 -5.72 0.25 -0.12
C VAL A 57 -6.20 -1.11 0.40
N SER A 58 -6.54 -1.19 1.69
CA SER A 58 -7.09 -2.43 2.28
C SER A 58 -8.44 -2.81 1.70
N VAL A 59 -9.33 -1.84 1.44
CA VAL A 59 -10.61 -2.07 0.74
C VAL A 59 -10.36 -2.66 -0.66
N PHE A 60 -9.42 -2.10 -1.44
CA PHE A 60 -9.09 -2.66 -2.76
C PHE A 60 -8.61 -4.11 -2.65
N ILE A 61 -7.77 -4.41 -1.67
CA ILE A 61 -7.23 -5.76 -1.44
C ILE A 61 -8.34 -6.73 -1.02
N PHE A 62 -9.16 -6.39 -0.02
CA PHE A 62 -10.26 -7.26 0.43
C PHE A 62 -11.29 -7.49 -0.68
N MET A 63 -11.63 -6.48 -1.48
CA MET A 63 -12.55 -6.64 -2.60
C MET A 63 -11.97 -7.54 -3.70
N ALA A 64 -10.67 -7.44 -3.99
CA ALA A 64 -10.01 -8.33 -4.93
C ALA A 64 -9.94 -9.79 -4.43
N LEU A 65 -9.63 -9.98 -3.14
CA LEU A 65 -9.69 -11.30 -2.49
C LEU A 65 -11.11 -11.87 -2.51
N ALA A 66 -12.14 -11.07 -2.20
CA ALA A 66 -13.55 -11.46 -2.28
C ALA A 66 -13.95 -11.88 -3.70
N TYR A 67 -13.51 -11.14 -4.71
CA TYR A 67 -13.74 -11.47 -6.12
C TYR A 67 -13.13 -12.82 -6.49
N VAL A 68 -11.87 -13.09 -6.14
CA VAL A 68 -11.26 -14.38 -6.45
C VAL A 68 -11.87 -15.51 -5.62
N ALA A 69 -12.19 -15.27 -4.35
CA ALA A 69 -12.92 -16.23 -3.50
C ALA A 69 -14.28 -16.60 -4.13
N PHE A 70 -15.00 -15.62 -4.69
CA PHE A 70 -16.21 -15.88 -5.48
C PHE A 70 -15.92 -16.75 -6.71
N LYS A 71 -14.88 -16.45 -7.49
CA LYS A 71 -14.49 -17.23 -8.68
C LYS A 71 -14.13 -18.69 -8.37
N VAL A 72 -13.58 -18.96 -7.19
CA VAL A 72 -13.22 -20.32 -6.74
C VAL A 72 -14.27 -20.96 -5.82
N SER A 73 -15.45 -20.33 -5.67
CA SER A 73 -16.56 -20.82 -4.84
C SER A 73 -16.19 -21.05 -3.37
N ASP A 74 -15.41 -20.13 -2.77
CA ASP A 74 -15.09 -20.11 -1.34
C ASP A 74 -15.92 -19.04 -0.60
N PRO A 75 -17.15 -19.36 -0.17
CA PRO A 75 -18.02 -18.39 0.49
C PRO A 75 -17.50 -17.94 1.85
N GLN A 76 -16.62 -18.73 2.49
CA GLN A 76 -16.07 -18.41 3.80
C GLN A 76 -15.06 -17.26 3.68
N ILE A 77 -14.09 -17.37 2.78
CA ILE A 77 -13.11 -16.30 2.53
C ILE A 77 -13.83 -15.07 1.96
N MET A 78 -14.79 -15.26 1.05
CA MET A 78 -15.58 -14.18 0.49
C MET A 78 -16.33 -13.39 1.57
N GLY A 79 -17.03 -14.07 2.48
CA GLY A 79 -17.77 -13.45 3.59
C GLY A 79 -16.86 -12.68 4.55
N LEU A 80 -15.71 -13.24 4.91
CA LEU A 80 -14.71 -12.56 5.75
C LEU A 80 -14.15 -11.31 5.07
N CYS A 81 -13.89 -11.36 3.76
CA CYS A 81 -13.44 -10.20 3.00
C CYS A 81 -14.51 -9.10 2.97
N PHE A 82 -15.79 -9.43 2.76
CA PHE A 82 -16.86 -8.43 2.79
C PHE A 82 -17.08 -7.83 4.18
N ALA A 83 -17.00 -8.63 5.25
CA ALA A 83 -17.06 -8.13 6.62
C ALA A 83 -15.90 -7.16 6.91
N ALA A 84 -14.67 -7.53 6.50
CA ALA A 84 -13.51 -6.66 6.65
C ALA A 84 -13.63 -5.36 5.83
N THR A 85 -14.10 -5.45 4.58
CA THR A 85 -14.41 -4.27 3.76
C THR A 85 -15.43 -3.36 4.44
N GLY A 86 -16.53 -3.91 4.98
CA GLY A 86 -17.55 -3.14 5.70
C GLY A 86 -16.98 -2.42 6.92
N ALA A 87 -16.16 -3.10 7.72
CA ALA A 87 -15.49 -2.50 8.87
C ALA A 87 -14.54 -1.36 8.46
N VAL A 88 -13.72 -1.56 7.43
CA VAL A 88 -12.77 -0.55 6.95
C VAL A 88 -13.49 0.64 6.30
N LEU A 89 -14.59 0.41 5.56
CA LEU A 89 -15.42 1.49 5.02
C LEU A 89 -16.09 2.30 6.15
N GLY A 90 -16.57 1.64 7.21
CA GLY A 90 -17.08 2.32 8.40
C GLY A 90 -16.03 3.20 9.06
N PHE A 91 -14.79 2.71 9.18
CA PHE A 91 -13.64 3.51 9.63
C PHE A 91 -13.35 4.70 8.70
N LEU A 92 -13.36 4.48 7.39
CA LEU A 92 -13.04 5.49 6.38
C LEU A 92 -14.00 6.68 6.37
N VAL A 93 -15.27 6.49 6.72
CA VAL A 93 -16.25 7.59 6.89
C VAL A 93 -15.73 8.65 7.87
N TRP A 94 -15.03 8.22 8.93
CA TRP A 94 -14.49 9.10 9.95
C TRP A 94 -13.03 9.50 9.68
N ASN A 95 -12.27 8.65 8.99
CA ASN A 95 -10.86 8.88 8.70
C ASN A 95 -10.61 9.75 7.45
N PHE A 96 -11.36 9.57 6.36
CA PHE A 96 -11.14 10.31 5.11
C PHE A 96 -12.30 11.23 4.75
N PRO A 97 -12.07 12.50 4.35
CA PRO A 97 -10.79 13.21 4.30
C PRO A 97 -10.47 13.97 5.62
N ARG A 98 -11.29 13.83 6.67
CA ARG A 98 -11.24 14.70 7.85
C ARG A 98 -10.29 14.24 8.96
N GLY A 99 -9.84 12.98 8.96
CA GLY A 99 -8.93 12.43 9.96
C GLY A 99 -9.47 12.50 11.38
N MET A 100 -10.77 12.22 11.60
CA MET A 100 -11.40 12.34 12.92
C MET A 100 -11.04 11.16 13.84
N ILE A 101 -10.76 10.00 13.26
CA ILE A 101 -10.20 8.83 13.94
C ILE A 101 -9.04 8.28 13.12
N PHE A 102 -8.11 7.61 13.80
CA PHE A 102 -6.95 6.94 13.21
C PHE A 102 -7.02 5.45 13.56
N ALA A 103 -6.54 4.58 12.67
CA ALA A 103 -6.49 3.15 12.96
C ALA A 103 -5.45 2.88 14.07
N GLY A 104 -4.32 3.60 14.01
CA GLY A 104 -3.20 3.40 14.93
C GLY A 104 -2.57 2.02 14.72
N ASP A 105 -1.54 1.71 15.50
CA ASP A 105 -0.82 0.43 15.36
C ASP A 105 -1.79 -0.76 15.51
N GLY A 106 -2.68 -0.72 16.51
CA GLY A 106 -3.64 -1.81 16.75
C GLY A 106 -4.54 -2.11 15.54
N GLY A 107 -5.11 -1.07 14.92
CA GLY A 107 -5.97 -1.23 13.74
C GLY A 107 -5.19 -1.63 12.50
N ALA A 108 -4.05 -0.99 12.24
CA ALA A 108 -3.26 -1.23 11.03
C ALA A 108 -2.62 -2.63 11.02
N TYR A 109 -2.05 -3.10 12.14
CA TYR A 109 -1.54 -4.47 12.24
C TYR A 109 -2.66 -5.51 12.13
N LEU A 110 -3.84 -5.26 12.72
CA LEU A 110 -4.99 -6.17 12.58
C LEU A 110 -5.43 -6.29 11.12
N ILE A 111 -5.59 -5.16 10.42
CA ILE A 111 -6.00 -5.16 9.01
C ILE A 111 -4.96 -5.89 8.15
N GLY A 112 -3.67 -5.59 8.34
CA GLY A 112 -2.61 -6.25 7.57
C GLY A 112 -2.47 -7.74 7.89
N PHE A 113 -2.69 -8.15 9.14
CA PHE A 113 -2.78 -9.57 9.51
C PHE A 113 -3.96 -10.27 8.80
N LEU A 114 -5.16 -9.67 8.80
CA LEU A 114 -6.32 -10.23 8.10
C LEU A 114 -6.08 -10.36 6.60
N ILE A 115 -5.47 -9.35 5.96
CA ILE A 115 -5.09 -9.41 4.55
C ILE A 115 -4.14 -10.59 4.30
N ALA A 116 -3.12 -10.73 5.13
CA ALA A 116 -2.13 -11.80 4.98
C ALA A 116 -2.77 -13.18 5.15
N GLU A 117 -3.56 -13.40 6.21
CA GLU A 117 -4.13 -14.73 6.46
C GLU A 117 -5.19 -15.12 5.45
N LEU A 118 -6.04 -14.19 5.03
CA LEU A 118 -7.01 -14.48 3.96
C LEU A 118 -6.28 -14.78 2.64
N SER A 119 -5.15 -14.13 2.37
CA SER A 119 -4.31 -14.42 1.20
C SER A 119 -3.69 -15.82 1.27
N VAL A 120 -3.10 -16.17 2.42
CA VAL A 120 -2.48 -17.50 2.64
C VAL A 120 -3.53 -18.59 2.53
N LEU A 121 -4.69 -18.42 3.18
CA LEU A 121 -5.79 -19.38 3.13
C LEU A 121 -6.34 -19.57 1.71
N LEU A 122 -6.50 -18.47 0.95
CA LEU A 122 -7.00 -18.55 -0.42
C LEU A 122 -6.04 -19.36 -1.31
N VAL A 123 -4.73 -19.11 -1.20
CA VAL A 123 -3.71 -19.86 -1.95
C VAL A 123 -3.61 -21.31 -1.46
N ALA A 124 -3.68 -21.56 -0.16
CA ALA A 124 -3.56 -22.90 0.40
C ALA A 124 -4.76 -23.80 0.04
N ARG A 125 -5.98 -23.25 0.02
CA ARG A 125 -7.21 -24.00 -0.28
C ARG A 125 -7.45 -24.21 -1.77
N HIS A 126 -6.92 -23.32 -2.62
CA HIS A 126 -7.25 -23.28 -4.05
C HIS A 126 -5.98 -23.30 -4.92
N PRO A 127 -5.51 -24.49 -5.35
CA PRO A 127 -4.29 -24.63 -6.16
C PRO A 127 -4.27 -23.81 -7.45
N GLN A 128 -5.45 -23.56 -8.04
CA GLN A 128 -5.64 -22.75 -9.23
C GLN A 128 -5.37 -21.25 -9.03
N VAL A 129 -5.37 -20.75 -7.79
CA VAL A 129 -5.00 -19.37 -7.47
C VAL A 129 -3.48 -19.27 -7.43
N SER A 130 -2.89 -18.34 -8.18
CA SER A 130 -1.43 -18.14 -8.13
C SER A 130 -1.00 -17.53 -6.79
N PRO A 131 0.12 -17.94 -6.17
CA PRO A 131 0.67 -17.26 -4.99
C PRO A 131 1.10 -15.81 -5.29
N TRP A 132 1.30 -15.48 -6.57
CA TRP A 132 1.63 -14.13 -7.03
C TRP A 132 0.44 -13.19 -7.05
N PHE A 133 -0.79 -13.72 -7.03
CA PHE A 133 -2.00 -12.91 -6.98
C PHE A 133 -2.04 -12.06 -5.71
N PRO A 134 -2.02 -12.62 -4.48
CA PRO A 134 -2.05 -11.80 -3.28
C PRO A 134 -0.78 -10.97 -3.12
N LEU A 135 0.38 -11.44 -3.57
CA LEU A 135 1.62 -10.64 -3.58
C LEU A 135 1.45 -9.36 -4.39
N LEU A 136 0.83 -9.44 -5.58
CA LEU A 136 0.57 -8.28 -6.42
C LEU A 136 -0.49 -7.33 -5.80
N LEU A 137 -1.45 -7.85 -5.02
CA LEU A 137 -2.39 -7.00 -4.28
C LEU A 137 -1.68 -6.12 -3.23
N VAL A 138 -0.72 -6.69 -2.50
CA VAL A 138 0.01 -6.00 -1.41
C VAL A 138 1.34 -5.37 -1.88
N ILE A 139 1.65 -5.42 -3.17
CA ILE A 139 2.97 -5.03 -3.67
C ILE A 139 3.33 -3.58 -3.35
N TYR A 140 2.34 -2.67 -3.30
CA TYR A 140 2.59 -1.28 -2.96
C TYR A 140 3.21 -1.12 -1.56
N PRO A 141 2.52 -1.46 -0.46
CA PRO A 141 3.10 -1.34 0.89
C PRO A 141 4.33 -2.23 1.09
N VAL A 142 4.32 -3.45 0.55
CA VAL A 142 5.45 -4.39 0.69
C VAL A 142 6.70 -3.86 0.01
N PHE A 143 6.61 -3.42 -1.24
CA PHE A 143 7.77 -2.87 -1.95
C PHE A 143 8.24 -1.55 -1.33
N GLU A 144 7.34 -0.72 -0.79
CA GLU A 144 7.73 0.48 -0.06
C GLU A 144 8.62 0.15 1.15
N THR A 145 8.26 -0.90 1.90
CA THR A 145 9.01 -1.41 3.05
C THR A 145 10.36 -1.97 2.63
N LEU A 146 10.37 -2.89 1.66
CA LEU A 146 11.60 -3.53 1.15
C LEU A 146 12.57 -2.50 0.56
N PHE A 147 12.06 -1.54 -0.21
CA PHE A 147 12.89 -0.50 -0.81
C PHE A 147 13.44 0.47 0.23
N SER A 148 12.67 0.79 1.28
CA SER A 148 13.17 1.58 2.42
C SER A 148 14.32 0.87 3.14
N ILE A 149 14.18 -0.44 3.41
CA ILE A 149 15.25 -1.28 4.00
C ILE A 149 16.49 -1.27 3.10
N TYR A 150 16.31 -1.54 1.80
CA TYR A 150 17.40 -1.55 0.82
C TYR A 150 18.15 -0.21 0.80
N ARG A 151 17.42 0.90 0.67
CA ARG A 151 17.99 2.25 0.64
C ARG A 151 18.76 2.56 1.92
N LYS A 152 18.19 2.27 3.09
CA LYS A 152 18.84 2.58 4.38
C LYS A 152 20.11 1.77 4.56
N LYS A 153 20.03 0.45 4.38
CA LYS A 153 21.15 -0.46 4.61
C LYS A 153 22.27 -0.28 3.59
N PHE A 154 21.95 -0.28 2.30
CA PHE A 154 22.96 -0.40 1.24
C PHE A 154 23.34 0.94 0.61
N LEU A 155 22.44 1.93 0.57
CA LEU A 155 22.74 3.23 -0.05
C LEU A 155 23.17 4.30 0.97
N ARG A 156 22.79 4.16 2.24
CA ARG A 156 23.06 5.17 3.28
C ARG A 156 23.89 4.66 4.45
N GLY A 157 24.20 3.36 4.52
CA GLY A 157 24.93 2.76 5.64
C GLY A 157 24.19 2.87 6.98
N MET A 158 22.87 3.03 6.95
CA MET A 158 22.02 3.19 8.14
C MET A 158 21.35 1.86 8.52
N SER A 159 21.11 1.66 9.82
CA SER A 159 20.31 0.52 10.28
C SER A 159 18.89 0.56 9.65
N PRO A 160 18.36 -0.59 9.18
CA PRO A 160 17.00 -0.68 8.64
C PRO A 160 15.90 -0.19 9.59
N GLY A 161 16.11 -0.27 10.91
CA GLY A 161 15.13 0.17 11.91
C GLY A 161 15.07 1.69 12.12
N MET A 162 16.02 2.44 11.58
CA MET A 162 16.03 3.89 11.77
C MET A 162 14.88 4.56 11.01
N PRO A 163 14.17 5.52 11.64
CA PRO A 163 13.12 6.28 10.96
C PRO A 163 13.73 7.15 9.85
N ASP A 164 13.10 7.18 8.69
CA ASP A 164 13.44 8.12 7.64
C ASP A 164 12.19 8.72 6.99
N GLY A 165 12.35 9.91 6.42
CA GLY A 165 11.26 10.67 5.82
C GLY A 165 11.12 10.47 4.31
N LEU A 166 11.66 9.38 3.77
CA LEU A 166 11.88 9.21 2.33
C LEU A 166 11.02 8.09 1.73
N HIS A 167 10.09 7.50 2.49
CA HIS A 167 9.05 6.64 1.93
C HIS A 167 8.29 7.35 0.80
N LEU A 168 7.84 6.61 -0.23
CA LEU A 168 7.23 7.21 -1.42
C LEU A 168 6.02 8.07 -1.04
N HIS A 169 5.17 7.59 -0.14
CA HIS A 169 4.02 8.36 0.34
C HIS A 169 4.41 9.68 1.02
N MET A 170 5.53 9.70 1.78
CA MET A 170 6.05 10.92 2.40
C MET A 170 6.64 11.88 1.36
N LEU A 171 7.25 11.35 0.31
CA LEU A 171 7.76 12.15 -0.79
C LEU A 171 6.64 12.79 -1.60
N VAL A 172 5.57 12.05 -1.91
CA VAL A 172 4.34 12.58 -2.52
C VAL A 172 3.82 13.75 -1.68
N TYR A 173 3.67 13.55 -0.36
CA TYR A 173 3.25 14.62 0.53
C TYR A 173 4.19 15.83 0.48
N LYS A 174 5.49 15.63 0.68
CA LYS A 174 6.49 16.71 0.79
C LYS A 174 6.72 17.48 -0.51
N ARG A 175 6.60 16.81 -1.66
CA ARG A 175 7.02 17.36 -2.97
C ARG A 175 5.84 17.75 -3.87
N LEU A 176 4.74 17.02 -3.82
CA LEU A 176 3.58 17.30 -4.67
C LEU A 176 2.51 18.08 -3.90
N VAL A 177 2.25 17.69 -2.65
CA VAL A 177 1.07 18.14 -1.93
C VAL A 177 1.33 19.33 -1.01
N ARG A 178 2.50 19.38 -0.36
CA ARG A 178 2.81 20.39 0.68
C ARG A 178 2.65 21.83 0.19
N TRP A 179 2.94 22.08 -1.08
CA TRP A 179 2.91 23.40 -1.71
C TRP A 179 1.51 23.88 -2.10
N MET A 180 0.50 22.99 -2.04
CA MET A 180 -0.85 23.28 -2.55
C MET A 180 -1.70 24.10 -1.58
N VAL A 181 -1.34 24.16 -0.30
CA VAL A 181 -2.06 25.00 0.68
C VAL A 181 -1.03 25.89 1.38
N GLY A 182 -1.30 27.19 1.48
CA GLY A 182 -0.31 28.18 1.95
C GLY A 182 -0.31 28.45 3.45
N SER A 183 -1.35 28.03 4.19
CA SER A 183 -1.53 28.37 5.62
C SER A 183 -1.13 27.21 6.55
N LYS A 184 -0.64 27.54 7.76
CA LYS A 184 -0.28 26.56 8.80
C LYS A 184 -1.48 26.14 9.67
N GLU A 185 -2.69 26.57 9.35
CA GLU A 185 -3.89 26.17 10.07
C GLU A 185 -4.08 24.64 10.06
N ALA A 186 -4.53 24.10 11.20
CA ALA A 186 -4.74 22.66 11.38
C ALA A 186 -5.61 22.05 10.27
N ARG A 187 -6.71 22.73 9.89
CA ARG A 187 -7.60 22.29 8.79
C ARG A 187 -6.87 22.13 7.45
N HIS A 188 -5.94 23.04 7.16
CA HIS A 188 -5.14 22.99 5.94
C HIS A 188 -4.10 21.87 5.97
N MET A 189 -3.55 21.56 7.15
CA MET A 189 -2.63 20.43 7.33
C MET A 189 -3.36 19.09 7.13
N THR A 190 -4.54 18.92 7.73
CA THR A 190 -5.38 17.74 7.53
C THR A 190 -5.76 17.55 6.06
N ARG A 191 -6.16 18.64 5.38
CA ARG A 191 -6.48 18.57 3.95
C ARG A 191 -5.29 18.15 3.12
N ARG A 192 -4.08 18.68 3.38
CA ARG A 192 -2.86 18.23 2.69
C ARG A 192 -2.61 16.75 2.97
N ASN A 193 -2.70 16.30 4.22
CA ASN A 193 -2.48 14.89 4.55
C ASN A 193 -3.41 13.99 3.71
N SER A 194 -4.71 14.26 3.70
CA SER A 194 -5.69 13.48 2.92
C SER A 194 -5.49 13.55 1.41
N MET A 195 -4.96 14.65 0.88
CA MET A 195 -4.67 14.80 -0.56
C MET A 195 -3.49 13.95 -1.05
N THR A 196 -2.68 13.38 -0.15
CA THR A 196 -1.64 12.41 -0.52
C THR A 196 -2.25 11.11 -1.00
N SER A 197 -3.35 10.68 -0.39
CA SER A 197 -3.91 9.33 -0.55
C SER A 197 -4.40 9.04 -1.98
N PRO A 198 -5.11 9.94 -2.69
CA PRO A 198 -5.56 9.67 -4.06
C PRO A 198 -4.45 9.30 -5.06
N TYR A 199 -3.26 9.90 -4.95
CA TYR A 199 -2.12 9.54 -5.82
C TYR A 199 -1.68 8.09 -5.61
N LEU A 200 -1.74 7.62 -4.36
CA LEU A 200 -1.30 6.30 -3.97
C LEU A 200 -2.40 5.26 -4.14
N TRP A 201 -3.67 5.68 -4.10
CA TRP A 201 -4.80 4.86 -4.55
C TRP A 201 -4.66 4.53 -6.03
N ALA A 202 -4.32 5.53 -6.85
CA ALA A 202 -4.05 5.32 -8.27
C ALA A 202 -2.88 4.35 -8.47
N LEU A 203 -1.76 4.55 -7.76
CA LEU A 203 -0.62 3.62 -7.81
C LEU A 203 -1.02 2.20 -7.39
N SER A 204 -1.75 2.04 -6.28
CA SER A 204 -2.22 0.73 -5.81
C SER A 204 -3.18 0.07 -6.80
N SER A 205 -4.04 0.84 -7.48
CA SER A 205 -4.95 0.30 -8.49
C SER A 205 -4.23 -0.29 -9.70
N LEU A 206 -3.03 0.22 -10.04
CA LEU A 206 -2.19 -0.31 -11.12
C LEU A 206 -1.68 -1.73 -10.85
N SER A 207 -1.67 -2.18 -9.58
CA SER A 207 -1.37 -3.58 -9.25
C SER A 207 -2.63 -4.41 -9.00
N VAL A 208 -3.63 -3.86 -8.31
CA VAL A 208 -4.85 -4.60 -7.94
C VAL A 208 -5.68 -4.99 -9.17
N ALA A 209 -5.89 -4.06 -10.12
CA ALA A 209 -6.69 -4.34 -11.30
C ALA A 209 -6.12 -5.49 -12.16
N PRO A 210 -4.83 -5.49 -12.57
CA PRO A 210 -4.28 -6.63 -13.30
C PRO A 210 -4.21 -7.91 -12.45
N ALA A 211 -4.02 -7.82 -11.12
CA ALA A 211 -4.09 -8.99 -10.25
C ALA A 211 -5.45 -9.72 -10.37
N MET A 212 -6.55 -8.95 -10.37
CA MET A 212 -7.90 -9.53 -10.53
C MET A 212 -8.12 -10.15 -11.91
N LEU A 213 -7.50 -9.61 -12.96
CA LEU A 213 -7.62 -10.15 -14.33
C LEU A 213 -6.82 -11.44 -14.52
N PHE A 214 -5.62 -11.51 -13.92
CA PHE A 214 -4.65 -12.59 -14.14
C PHE A 214 -4.46 -13.51 -12.92
N TRP A 215 -5.42 -13.57 -11.99
CA TRP A 215 -5.32 -14.24 -10.69
C TRP A 215 -4.85 -15.72 -10.74
N ASN A 216 -5.08 -16.41 -11.87
CA ASN A 216 -4.65 -17.80 -12.13
C ASN A 216 -3.52 -17.93 -13.16
N ASN A 217 -2.91 -16.83 -13.60
CA ASN A 217 -1.84 -16.79 -14.60
C ASN A 217 -0.55 -16.27 -13.98
N THR A 218 0.26 -17.18 -13.42
CA THR A 218 1.50 -16.87 -12.70
C THR A 218 2.50 -16.03 -13.52
N PRO A 219 2.82 -16.36 -14.80
CA PRO A 219 3.73 -15.54 -15.60
C PRO A 219 3.25 -14.10 -15.82
N ALA A 220 1.95 -13.90 -16.08
CA ALA A 220 1.38 -12.56 -16.25
C ALA A 220 1.47 -11.74 -14.95
N LEU A 221 1.19 -12.37 -13.81
CA LEU A 221 1.31 -11.74 -12.48
C LEU A 221 2.75 -11.36 -12.16
N MET A 222 3.72 -12.25 -12.42
CA MET A 222 5.16 -11.93 -12.29
C MET A 222 5.55 -10.73 -13.15
N GLY A 223 5.09 -10.70 -14.42
CA GLY A 223 5.29 -9.55 -15.32
C GLY A 223 4.70 -8.25 -14.75
N CYS A 224 3.51 -8.32 -14.17
CA CYS A 224 2.86 -7.18 -13.52
C CYS A 224 3.60 -6.72 -12.26
N VAL A 225 4.16 -7.63 -11.45
CA VAL A 225 5.04 -7.28 -10.32
C VAL A 225 6.27 -6.53 -10.81
N CYS A 226 6.95 -7.03 -11.85
CA CYS A 226 8.09 -6.35 -12.45
C CYS A 226 7.73 -4.95 -12.96
N LEU A 227 6.61 -4.82 -13.68
CA LEU A 227 6.12 -3.53 -14.16
C LEU A 227 5.83 -2.56 -13.01
N PHE A 228 5.18 -3.04 -11.94
CA PHE A 228 4.91 -2.22 -10.77
C PHE A 228 6.21 -1.71 -10.12
N VAL A 229 7.19 -2.59 -9.93
CA VAL A 229 8.51 -2.24 -9.37
C VAL A 229 9.20 -1.18 -10.22
N LEU A 230 9.22 -1.34 -11.55
CA LEU A 230 9.82 -0.36 -12.46
C LEU A 230 9.10 1.00 -12.40
N THR A 231 7.76 0.99 -12.41
CA THR A 231 6.94 2.19 -12.26
C THR A 231 7.20 2.88 -10.91
N TYR A 232 7.23 2.14 -9.81
CA TYR A 232 7.55 2.68 -8.48
C TYR A 232 8.93 3.35 -8.48
N LEU A 233 9.97 2.66 -8.99
CA LEU A 233 11.33 3.19 -9.01
C LEU A 233 11.45 4.43 -9.90
N TYR A 234 10.74 4.44 -11.03
CA TYR A 234 10.64 5.60 -11.92
C TYR A 234 10.01 6.80 -11.18
N LEU A 235 8.83 6.61 -10.58
CA LEU A 235 8.13 7.65 -9.83
C LEU A 235 8.97 8.17 -8.66
N TYR A 236 9.59 7.26 -7.91
CA TYR A 236 10.48 7.59 -6.80
C TYR A 236 11.66 8.46 -7.25
N ARG A 237 12.37 8.05 -8.31
CA ARG A 237 13.50 8.83 -8.86
C ARG A 237 13.04 10.18 -9.41
N MET A 238 11.89 10.23 -10.09
CA MET A 238 11.31 11.45 -10.63
C MET A 238 10.99 12.46 -9.53
N ILE A 239 10.32 12.02 -8.45
CA ILE A 239 9.93 12.88 -7.31
C ILE A 239 11.17 13.36 -6.55
N ILE A 240 12.19 12.51 -6.37
CA ILE A 240 13.45 12.92 -5.72
C ILE A 240 14.23 13.95 -6.55
N ARG A 241 14.28 13.78 -7.87
CA ARG A 241 15.02 14.69 -8.77
C ARG A 241 14.25 15.97 -9.12
N PHE A 242 13.10 16.23 -8.47
CA PHE A 242 12.22 17.37 -8.77
C PHE A 242 11.77 17.48 -10.23
N ARG A 243 11.70 16.33 -10.93
CA ARG A 243 11.22 16.27 -12.33
C ARG A 243 9.74 15.93 -12.43
N SER A 244 8.96 16.15 -11.38
CA SER A 244 7.53 15.84 -11.37
C SER A 244 6.78 16.75 -12.37
N PRO A 245 6.03 16.19 -13.33
CA PRO A 245 5.34 16.99 -14.33
C PRO A 245 4.21 17.82 -13.72
N ARG A 246 3.93 18.98 -14.31
CA ARG A 246 2.98 19.98 -13.76
C ARG A 246 1.57 19.44 -13.55
N TRP A 247 1.14 18.44 -14.34
CA TRP A 247 -0.19 17.81 -14.22
C TRP A 247 -0.35 16.97 -12.94
N MET A 248 0.76 16.52 -12.32
CA MET A 248 0.73 15.83 -11.03
C MET A 248 0.59 16.79 -9.84
N VAL A 249 0.60 18.11 -10.07
CA VAL A 249 0.42 19.12 -9.04
C VAL A 249 -1.01 19.65 -9.16
N LEU A 250 -1.94 19.03 -8.43
CA LEU A 250 -3.33 19.45 -8.39
C LEU A 250 -3.44 20.81 -7.67
N TYR A 251 -3.62 21.89 -8.46
CA TYR A 251 -3.97 23.26 -8.05
C TYR A 251 -2.81 24.21 -7.67
N ARG A 252 -2.63 25.25 -8.50
CA ARG A 252 -2.05 26.54 -8.08
C ARG A 252 -3.23 27.47 -7.78
N PRO A 253 -3.37 28.05 -6.57
CA PRO A 253 -4.15 29.26 -6.47
C PRO A 253 -3.46 30.29 -7.36
N ALA A 254 -4.19 30.86 -8.31
CA ALA A 254 -3.75 32.09 -8.94
C ALA A 254 -3.44 33.06 -7.80
N LEU A 255 -2.21 33.56 -7.72
CA LEU A 255 -1.92 34.72 -6.90
C LEU A 255 -2.92 35.78 -7.36
N SER A 256 -3.91 36.12 -6.51
CA SER A 256 -4.84 37.19 -6.85
C SER A 256 -3.97 38.41 -7.15
N LYS A 257 -4.15 38.98 -8.35
CA LYS A 257 -3.41 40.16 -8.81
C LYS A 257 -3.46 41.31 -7.79
N GLU A 258 -4.45 41.30 -6.89
CA GLU A 258 -4.63 42.24 -5.79
C GLU A 258 -3.42 42.38 -4.84
N ARG A 259 -2.64 41.32 -4.59
CA ARG A 259 -1.45 41.45 -3.71
C ARG A 259 -0.25 42.13 -4.37
N VAL A 260 -0.17 42.09 -5.70
CA VAL A 260 0.91 42.79 -6.43
C VAL A 260 0.63 44.29 -6.48
N THR A 261 -0.64 44.69 -6.62
CA THR A 261 -1.05 46.10 -6.58
C THR A 261 -0.92 46.70 -5.18
N ALA A 262 -1.24 45.94 -4.12
CA ALA A 262 -1.14 46.41 -2.73
C ALA A 262 0.32 46.64 -2.26
N LEU A 263 1.30 45.92 -2.83
CA LEU A 263 2.72 46.14 -2.56
C LEU A 263 3.28 47.35 -3.33
N SER A 264 2.80 47.58 -4.55
CA SER A 264 3.19 48.77 -5.33
C SER A 264 2.68 50.09 -4.71
N TYR A 265 1.54 50.07 -4.03
CA TYR A 265 0.99 51.26 -3.36
C TYR A 265 1.72 51.62 -2.05
N LYS A 266 2.39 50.63 -1.43
CA LYS A 266 3.12 50.82 -0.15
C LYS A 266 4.56 51.27 -0.34
N GLN A 267 5.05 51.31 -1.59
CA GLN A 267 6.40 51.72 -1.95
C GLN A 267 6.46 53.15 -2.52
N ASN A 268 5.30 53.78 -2.74
CA ASN A 268 5.15 55.17 -3.24
C ASN A 268 4.52 56.11 -2.20
N ARG A 269 4.63 55.81 -0.91
CA ARG A 269 4.30 56.72 0.20
C ARG A 269 5.43 56.75 1.21
#